data_AF-A0A7S2B272-F1
#
_entry.id   AF-A0A7S2B272-F1
#
_cell.length_a   1.000
_cell.length_b   1.000
_cell.length_c   1.000
_cell.angle_alpha   90.00
_cell.angle_beta   90.00
_cell.angle_gamma   90.00
#
_symmetry.space_group_name_H-M   'P 1'
#
loop_
_entity.id
_entity.type
_entity.pdbx_description
1 polymer ?
#
loop_
_entity_poly.entity_id
_entity_poly.type
_entity_poly.pdbx_seq_one_letter_code
_entity_poly.pdbx_strand_id
1 'polypeptide(L)'
;DTVETRRLLMDAGLVEKRDGVCTPEGLRFLLCPPQKQLWRLLSRLLRDQPEQHVADALSLLARIAWLKPGTIYRIDALREGECVMLPRLALLGLLWASAGTYFCATPLAAKLVGEDHVS
;
A
#
# COMPACT_ATOMS: atom_id res chain seq x y z
N ASP A 1 5.75 11.18 0.27
CA ASP A 1 5.22 12.56 0.23
C ASP A 1 4.10 12.67 1.26
N THR A 2 4.18 13.60 2.21
CA THR A 2 3.19 13.73 3.30
C THR A 2 1.84 14.26 2.81
N VAL A 3 1.81 14.94 1.66
CA VAL A 3 0.57 15.48 1.06
C VAL A 3 -0.32 14.36 0.55
N GLU A 4 0.25 13.37 -0.14
CA GLU A 4 -0.49 12.25 -0.71
C GLU A 4 -1.05 11.33 0.38
N THR A 5 -0.30 11.07 1.45
CA THR A 5 -0.79 10.32 2.62
C THR A 5 -1.97 11.05 3.27
N ARG A 6 -1.86 12.37 3.48
CA ARG A 6 -2.96 13.16 4.06
C ARG A 6 -4.22 13.08 3.21
N ARG A 7 -4.07 13.22 1.89
CA ARG A 7 -5.17 13.09 0.94
C ARG A 7 -5.82 11.71 1.02
N LEU A 8 -5.03 10.64 1.06
CA LEU A 8 -5.54 9.27 1.20
C LEU A 8 -6.38 9.10 2.48
N LEU A 9 -5.90 9.62 3.61
CA LEU A 9 -6.62 9.56 4.89
C LEU A 9 -7.94 10.34 4.85
N MET A 10 -7.94 11.53 4.22
CA MET A 10 -9.15 12.33 4.02
C MET A 10 -10.15 11.64 3.09
N ASP A 11 -9.67 11.08 1.98
CA ASP A 11 -10.48 10.38 0.99
C ASP A 11 -11.02 9.05 1.54
N ALA A 12 -10.35 8.47 2.55
CA ALA A 12 -10.84 7.32 3.31
C ALA A 12 -11.81 7.70 4.44
N GLY A 13 -12.09 9.00 4.65
CA GLY A 13 -12.99 9.50 5.71
C GLY A 13 -12.41 9.35 7.12
N LEU A 14 -11.11 9.11 7.25
CA LEU A 14 -10.43 8.95 8.54
C LEU A 14 -10.06 10.30 9.16
N VAL A 15 -9.93 11.31 8.33
CA VAL A 15 -9.55 12.66 8.71
C VAL A 15 -10.48 13.66 8.02
N GLU A 16 -10.92 14.68 8.74
CA GLU A 16 -11.73 15.76 8.19
C GLU A 16 -10.95 16.59 7.17
N LYS A 17 -11.62 16.98 6.08
CA LYS A 17 -11.00 17.73 4.98
C LYS A 17 -10.63 19.17 5.37
N ARG A 18 -11.34 19.77 6.33
CA ARG A 18 -11.26 21.20 6.64
C ARG A 18 -10.10 21.55 7.56
N ASP A 19 -9.91 20.79 8.63
CA ASP A 19 -8.95 21.08 9.70
C ASP A 19 -7.96 19.93 9.96
N GLY A 20 -8.17 18.75 9.34
CA GLY A 20 -7.32 17.60 9.56
C GLY A 20 -7.60 16.87 10.88
N VAL A 21 -8.75 17.12 11.52
CA VAL A 21 -9.14 16.45 12.75
C VAL A 21 -9.51 14.99 12.46
N CYS A 22 -9.13 14.08 13.36
CA CYS A 22 -9.45 12.67 13.25
C CYS A 22 -10.96 12.46 13.41
N THR A 23 -11.60 11.77 12.47
CA THR A 23 -13.03 11.44 12.58
C THR A 23 -13.24 10.33 13.62
N PRO A 24 -14.48 10.09 14.09
CA PRO A 24 -14.77 8.90 14.91
C PRO A 24 -14.33 7.60 14.25
N GLU A 25 -14.40 7.55 12.92
CA GLU A 25 -13.97 6.41 12.11
C GLU A 25 -12.44 6.34 11.98
N GLY A 26 -11.75 7.47 11.93
CA GLY A 26 -10.29 7.56 12.06
C GLY A 26 -9.79 7.03 13.40
N LEU A 27 -10.49 7.35 14.50
CA LEU A 27 -10.15 6.82 15.82
C LEU A 27 -10.32 5.29 15.86
N ARG A 28 -11.42 4.76 15.31
CA ARG A 28 -11.63 3.31 15.17
C ARG A 28 -10.56 2.64 14.30
N PHE A 29 -10.13 3.31 13.23
CA PHE A 29 -9.06 2.85 12.37
C PHE A 29 -7.76 2.65 13.15
N LEU A 30 -7.38 3.61 14.01
CA LEU A 30 -6.17 3.49 14.83
C LEU A 30 -6.22 2.31 15.81
N LEU A 31 -7.42 1.89 16.23
CA LEU A 31 -7.63 0.73 17.09
C LEU A 31 -7.66 -0.61 16.32
N CYS A 32 -7.65 -0.58 14.98
CA CYS A 32 -7.62 -1.80 14.19
C CYS A 32 -6.22 -2.41 14.19
N PRO A 33 -6.10 -3.76 14.08
CA PRO A 33 -4.82 -4.40 13.80
C PRO A 33 -4.14 -3.80 12.55
N PRO A 34 -2.79 -3.68 12.52
CA PRO A 34 -2.07 -3.06 11.40
C PRO A 34 -2.42 -3.64 10.02
N GLN A 35 -2.63 -4.95 9.93
CA GLN A 35 -3.04 -5.60 8.69
C GLN A 35 -4.41 -5.11 8.20
N LYS A 36 -5.39 -4.95 9.11
CA LYS A 36 -6.72 -4.40 8.76
C LYS A 36 -6.61 -2.93 8.35
N GLN A 37 -5.74 -2.16 9.00
CA GLN A 37 -5.47 -0.78 8.62
C GLN A 37 -4.95 -0.70 7.18
N LEU A 38 -3.95 -1.53 6.85
CA LEU A 38 -3.37 -1.59 5.49
C LEU A 38 -4.40 -1.97 4.44
N TRP A 39 -5.16 -3.04 4.64
CA TRP A 39 -6.17 -3.47 3.67
C TRP A 39 -7.24 -2.42 3.44
N ARG A 40 -7.61 -1.64 4.46
CA ARG A 40 -8.54 -0.53 4.30
C ARG A 40 -7.98 0.58 3.42
N LEU A 41 -6.72 0.97 3.62
CA LEU A 41 -6.05 1.97 2.80
C LEU A 41 -5.80 1.48 1.35
N LEU A 42 -5.38 0.22 1.19
CA LEU A 42 -5.20 -0.42 -0.11
C LEU A 42 -6.50 -0.50 -0.90
N SER A 43 -7.59 -0.91 -0.25
CA SER A 43 -8.91 -0.95 -0.88
C SER A 43 -9.34 0.42 -1.39
N ARG A 44 -8.96 1.50 -0.69
CA ARG A 44 -9.22 2.87 -1.17
C ARG A 44 -8.38 3.19 -2.41
N LEU A 45 -7.07 2.91 -2.37
CA LEU A 45 -6.17 3.13 -3.50
C LEU A 45 -6.62 2.37 -4.76
N LEU A 46 -7.09 1.14 -4.60
CA LEU A 46 -7.58 0.28 -5.69
C LEU A 46 -8.87 0.82 -6.31
N ARG A 47 -9.80 1.38 -5.52
CA ARG A 47 -11.04 1.98 -6.05
C ARG A 47 -10.79 3.19 -6.94
N ASP A 48 -9.67 3.87 -6.77
CA ASP A 48 -9.29 5.03 -7.56
C ASP A 48 -8.47 4.66 -8.81
N GLN A 49 -8.33 3.36 -9.12
CA GLN A 49 -7.65 2.87 -10.33
C GLN A 49 -8.65 2.53 -11.45
N PRO A 50 -8.28 2.72 -12.72
CA PRO A 50 -8.94 2.06 -13.85
C PRO A 50 -9.00 0.55 -13.65
N GLU A 51 -10.10 -0.10 -14.06
CA GLU A 51 -10.32 -1.54 -13.85
C GLU A 51 -9.15 -2.41 -14.33
N GLN A 52 -8.57 -2.05 -15.48
CA GLN A 52 -7.40 -2.73 -16.05
C GLN A 52 -6.17 -2.70 -15.13
N HIS A 53 -5.99 -1.67 -14.32
CA HIS A 53 -4.88 -1.55 -13.37
C HIS A 53 -5.17 -2.18 -12.01
N VAL A 54 -6.45 -2.43 -11.68
CA VAL A 54 -6.82 -3.13 -10.43
C VAL A 54 -6.28 -4.57 -10.44
N ALA A 55 -6.42 -5.28 -11.56
CA ALA A 55 -5.92 -6.64 -11.69
C ALA A 55 -4.38 -6.70 -11.56
N ASP A 56 -3.67 -5.79 -12.23
CA ASP A 56 -2.22 -5.66 -12.10
C ASP A 56 -1.79 -5.27 -10.68
N ALA A 57 -2.53 -4.36 -10.03
CA ALA A 57 -2.27 -3.96 -8.65
C ALA A 57 -2.43 -5.14 -7.67
N LEU A 58 -3.47 -5.95 -7.83
CA LEU A 58 -3.69 -7.16 -7.03
C LEU A 58 -2.60 -8.22 -7.29
N SER A 59 -2.20 -8.40 -8.56
CA SER A 59 -1.06 -9.26 -8.94
C SER A 59 0.22 -8.82 -8.24
N LEU A 60 0.51 -7.51 -8.25
CA LEU A 60 1.68 -6.96 -7.59
C LEU A 60 1.61 -7.14 -6.06
N LEU A 61 0.45 -6.86 -5.44
CA LEU A 61 0.24 -7.06 -4.00
C LEU A 61 0.47 -8.51 -3.59
N ALA A 62 -0.05 -9.47 -4.37
CA ALA A 62 0.22 -10.88 -4.16
C ALA A 62 1.71 -11.19 -4.31
N ARG A 63 2.37 -10.69 -5.37
CA ARG A 63 3.80 -10.91 -5.60
C ARG A 63 4.65 -10.39 -4.44
N ILE A 64 4.48 -9.13 -4.02
CA ILE A 64 5.32 -8.52 -2.98
C ILE A 64 5.17 -9.18 -1.61
N ALA A 65 4.01 -9.80 -1.33
CA ALA A 65 3.81 -10.50 -0.08
C ALA A 65 4.70 -11.75 0.06
N TRP A 66 5.14 -12.32 -1.06
CA TRP A 66 6.02 -13.49 -1.09
C TRP A 66 7.48 -13.14 -1.38
N LEU A 67 7.81 -11.87 -1.61
CA LEU A 67 9.19 -11.45 -1.79
C LEU A 67 9.94 -11.44 -0.46
N LYS A 68 11.23 -11.76 -0.52
CA LYS A 68 12.10 -11.71 0.66
C LYS A 68 12.34 -10.23 1.02
N PRO A 69 11.95 -9.77 2.23
CA PRO A 69 12.19 -8.40 2.65
C PRO A 69 13.67 -8.03 2.59
N GLY A 70 13.99 -6.81 2.19
CA GLY A 70 15.37 -6.32 2.05
C GLY A 70 16.08 -6.74 0.75
N THR A 71 15.47 -7.60 -0.07
CA THR A 71 16.04 -8.01 -1.37
C THR A 71 15.70 -7.00 -2.46
N ILE A 72 16.68 -6.66 -3.28
CA ILE A 72 16.53 -5.70 -4.39
C ILE A 72 16.03 -6.45 -5.64
N TYR A 73 14.92 -5.99 -6.21
CA TYR A 73 14.31 -6.49 -7.43
C TYR A 73 14.30 -5.40 -8.50
N ARG A 74 14.39 -5.78 -9.78
CA ARG A 74 14.35 -4.83 -10.90
C ARG A 74 12.90 -4.52 -11.30
N ILE A 75 12.64 -3.27 -11.68
CA ILE A 75 11.31 -2.78 -12.09
C ILE A 75 10.96 -3.20 -13.52
N ASP A 76 11.95 -3.45 -14.39
CA ASP A 76 11.76 -3.83 -15.78
C ASP A 76 11.00 -5.17 -15.99
N ALA A 77 10.95 -6.02 -14.97
CA ALA A 77 10.16 -7.24 -14.96
C ALA A 77 8.66 -7.01 -14.64
N LEU A 78 8.26 -5.78 -14.34
CA LEU A 78 6.89 -5.43 -13.96
C LEU A 78 6.09 -4.94 -15.18
N ARG A 79 4.78 -5.18 -15.14
CA ARG A 79 3.85 -4.62 -16.13
C ARG A 79 3.65 -3.12 -15.90
N GLU A 80 3.17 -2.42 -16.92
CA GLU A 80 2.88 -0.98 -16.82
C GLU A 80 1.95 -0.64 -15.65
N GLY A 81 0.86 -1.39 -15.47
CA GLY A 81 -0.06 -1.21 -14.33
C GLY A 81 0.58 -1.51 -12.97
N GLU A 82 1.53 -2.45 -12.91
CA GLU A 82 2.29 -2.75 -11.70
C GLU A 82 3.25 -1.58 -11.37
N CYS A 83 3.90 -1.00 -12.37
CA CYS A 83 4.78 0.16 -12.21
C CYS A 83 4.03 1.38 -11.67
N VAL A 84 2.80 1.64 -12.14
CA VAL A 84 1.94 2.74 -11.65
C VAL A 84 1.63 2.61 -10.16
N MET A 85 1.58 1.37 -9.64
CA MET A 85 1.28 1.12 -8.22
C MET A 85 2.49 1.25 -7.30
N LEU A 86 3.73 1.14 -7.80
CA LEU A 86 4.93 1.19 -6.96
C LEU A 86 5.00 2.42 -6.05
N PRO A 87 4.79 3.66 -6.52
CA PRO A 87 4.86 4.84 -5.64
C PRO A 87 3.79 4.82 -4.55
N ARG A 88 2.60 4.31 -4.87
CA ARG A 88 1.46 4.22 -3.93
C ARG A 88 1.69 3.16 -2.86
N LEU A 89 2.28 2.02 -3.23
CA LEU A 89 2.67 0.98 -2.28
C LEU A 89 3.86 1.43 -1.42
N ALA A 90 4.77 2.23 -1.98
CA ALA A 90 5.84 2.87 -1.22
C ALA A 90 5.31 3.87 -0.20
N LEU A 91 4.27 4.64 -0.56
CA LEU A 91 3.58 5.57 0.35
C LEU A 91 3.02 4.86 1.60
N LEU A 92 2.56 3.62 1.45
CA LEU A 92 2.06 2.79 2.55
C LEU A 92 3.17 2.02 3.29
N GLY A 93 4.43 2.20 2.89
CA GLY A 93 5.57 1.52 3.49
C GLY A 93 5.64 0.02 3.19
N LEU A 94 4.93 -0.47 2.16
CA LEU A 94 4.97 -1.88 1.75
C LEU A 94 6.24 -2.19 0.92
N LEU A 95 6.79 -1.18 0.26
CA LEU A 95 8.03 -1.30 -0.47
C LEU A 95 8.84 -0.01 -0.41
N TRP A 96 10.11 -0.11 -0.73
CA TRP A 96 10.96 1.01 -1.13
C TRP A 96 11.20 0.91 -2.63
N ALA A 97 11.23 2.04 -3.34
CA ALA A 97 11.53 2.07 -4.77
C ALA A 97 12.52 3.20 -5.09
N SER A 98 13.48 2.92 -5.98
CA SER A 98 14.45 3.88 -6.49
C SER A 98 14.10 4.25 -7.93
N ALA A 99 13.74 5.52 -8.16
CA ALA A 99 13.59 6.23 -9.43
C ALA A 99 13.43 5.40 -10.73
N GLY A 100 12.58 4.37 -10.72
CA GLY A 100 12.28 3.52 -11.88
C GLY A 100 13.23 2.33 -12.13
N THR A 101 14.27 2.10 -11.34
CA THR A 101 15.22 0.99 -11.59
C THR A 101 14.98 -0.22 -10.70
N TYR A 102 14.77 0.01 -9.41
CA TYR A 102 14.71 -1.06 -8.42
C TYR A 102 13.61 -0.85 -7.38
N PHE A 103 13.12 -1.94 -6.81
CA PHE A 103 12.27 -1.92 -5.63
C PHE A 103 12.67 -3.00 -4.63
N CYS A 104 12.23 -2.84 -3.39
CA CYS A 104 12.51 -3.76 -2.29
C CYS A 104 11.25 -3.86 -1.42
N ALA A 105 10.77 -5.08 -1.18
CA ALA A 105 9.66 -5.30 -0.26
C ALA A 105 10.09 -5.04 1.19
N THR A 106 9.22 -4.44 1.99
CA THR A 106 9.45 -4.27 3.43
C THR A 106 8.89 -5.47 4.20
N PRO A 107 9.26 -5.63 5.49
CA PRO A 107 8.61 -6.62 6.36
C PRO A 107 7.09 -6.44 6.46
N LEU A 108 6.58 -5.25 6.17
CA LEU A 108 5.15 -4.96 6.19
C LEU A 108 4.41 -5.64 5.03
N ALA A 109 5.04 -5.72 3.85
CA ALA A 109 4.48 -6.44 2.71
C ALA A 109 4.33 -7.94 2.97
N ALA A 110 5.28 -8.56 3.68
CA ALA A 110 5.18 -9.98 4.03
C ALA A 110 3.96 -10.30 4.91
N LYS A 111 3.48 -9.33 5.71
CA LYS A 111 2.32 -9.48 6.59
C LYS A 111 0.97 -9.23 5.89
N LEU A 112 0.97 -8.98 4.58
CA LEU A 112 -0.24 -8.60 3.86
C LEU A 112 -1.25 -9.75 3.76
N VAL A 113 -0.78 -10.98 3.52
CA VAL A 113 -1.62 -12.14 3.17
C VAL A 113 -1.91 -13.05 4.38
N GLY A 114 -1.33 -12.74 5.55
CA GLY A 114 -1.60 -13.45 6.81
C GLY A 114 -0.44 -13.31 7.79
N GLU A 115 -0.74 -13.49 9.07
CA GLU A 115 0.27 -13.90 10.05
C GLU A 115 0.17 -15.43 10.14
N ASP A 116 1.09 -16.17 9.52
CA ASP A 116 1.51 -17.50 9.98
C ASP A 116 2.71 -18.04 9.16
N HIS A 117 3.60 -18.72 9.88
CA HIS A 117 4.86 -19.36 9.48
C HIS A 117 6.14 -18.50 9.42
N VAL A 118 6.55 -18.03 10.60
CA VAL A 118 7.93 -18.34 11.03
C VAL A 118 7.82 -19.17 12.30
N SER A 119 7.89 -20.50 12.11
CA SER A 119 8.31 -21.45 13.15
C SER A 119 9.82 -21.64 13.03
#